data_AF-A0A1V3R7I3-F1
#
_entry.id   AF-A0A1V3R7I3-F1
#
_cell.length_a   1.000
_cell.length_b   1.000
_cell.length_c   1.000
_cell.angle_alpha   90.00
_cell.angle_beta   90.00
_cell.angle_gamma   90.00
#
_symmetry.space_group_name_H-M   'P 1'
#
loop_
_entity.id
_entity.type
_entity.pdbx_description
1 polymer ?
#
loop_
_entity_poly.entity_id
_entity_poly.type
_entity_poly.pdbx_seq_one_letter_code
_entity_poly.pdbx_strand_id
1 'polypeptide(L)'
;MSHKFTFAFLTLLLASFVSFAQQIQMPQASPSSKISQQVGLSVVTVDYSRPSTKGRKIFGELVPYDVIWRTGANSPTVITFSTEVSIAGQKVPAGSYALYAIPGKTEWTILLSKNTKLWGAIGYNPADDQMRMKVKPSKTSSKYETFEITFNNLTDNSATVALKWENTKAEFKIETEVDPIVMADIQKQVIDAKATDPNLLFQSANYYFTTGKDLNQAYEWIKQSTDQDPKYWTVHVRAKIELALGMKTEALDSATKSKAMAEKENNPDYVALNERLIKSIK
;
A
#
# COMPACT_ATOMS: atom_id res chain seq x y z
N MET A 1 -11.11 59.54 70.39
CA MET A 1 -9.83 59.61 69.67
C MET A 1 -9.71 58.36 68.83
N SER A 2 -10.06 58.45 67.53
CA SER A 2 -9.10 58.52 66.39
C SER A 2 -8.50 57.14 66.08
N HIS A 3 -8.59 56.54 64.89
CA HIS A 3 -9.15 56.89 63.59
C HIS A 3 -9.47 55.57 62.87
N LYS A 4 -10.52 55.59 62.04
CA LYS A 4 -10.83 54.54 61.07
C LYS A 4 -9.73 54.52 60.00
N PHE A 5 -9.21 53.35 59.67
CA PHE A 5 -8.53 53.13 58.38
C PHE A 5 -8.95 51.80 57.78
N THR A 6 -9.92 51.92 56.89
CA THR A 6 -10.35 50.92 55.90
C THR A 6 -9.20 50.73 54.91
N PHE A 7 -8.61 49.53 54.85
CA PHE A 7 -7.67 49.19 53.77
C PHE A 7 -8.37 48.26 52.78
N ALA A 8 -9.00 48.88 51.78
CA ALA A 8 -9.49 48.19 50.59
C ALA A 8 -8.27 47.90 49.70
N PHE A 9 -7.79 46.66 49.71
CA PHE A 9 -6.79 46.21 48.74
C PHE A 9 -7.53 45.84 47.45
N LEU A 10 -7.68 46.83 46.57
CA LEU A 10 -8.22 46.69 45.22
C LEU A 10 -7.25 45.80 44.42
N THR A 11 -7.61 44.53 44.24
CA THR A 11 -6.93 43.59 43.36
C THR A 11 -7.04 44.08 41.91
N LEU A 12 -5.96 44.70 41.43
CA LEU A 12 -5.76 45.02 40.03
C LEU A 12 -5.61 43.71 39.26
N LEU A 13 -6.71 43.25 38.65
CA LEU A 13 -6.77 42.11 37.75
C LEU A 13 -5.97 42.47 36.48
N LEU A 14 -4.67 42.18 36.46
CA LEU A 14 -3.87 42.23 35.25
C LEU A 14 -4.36 41.09 34.33
N ALA A 15 -5.27 41.42 33.43
CA ALA A 15 -5.59 40.60 32.28
C ALA A 15 -4.32 40.40 31.45
N SER A 16 -3.66 39.26 31.64
CA SER A 16 -2.59 38.82 30.76
C SER A 16 -3.23 38.40 29.44
N PHE A 17 -3.45 39.36 28.54
CA PHE A 17 -3.67 39.05 27.14
C PHE A 17 -2.43 38.32 26.64
N VAL A 18 -2.52 36.99 26.54
CA VAL A 18 -1.56 36.21 25.77
C VAL A 18 -1.76 36.63 24.32
N SER A 19 -0.98 37.60 23.86
CA SER A 19 -0.82 37.87 22.45
C SER A 19 -0.16 36.66 21.81
N PHE A 20 -0.98 35.73 21.31
CA PHE A 20 -0.53 34.87 20.23
C PHE A 20 -0.16 35.81 19.08
N ALA A 21 1.13 35.97 18.82
CA ALA A 21 1.58 36.67 17.62
C ALA A 21 0.86 36.02 16.42
N GLN A 22 0.07 36.80 15.70
CA GLN A 22 -0.52 36.39 14.43
C GLN A 22 0.63 36.26 13.42
N GLN A 23 1.25 35.09 13.37
CA GLN A 23 2.19 34.76 12.31
C GLN A 23 1.39 34.60 11.01
N ILE A 24 1.75 35.36 9.97
CA ILE A 24 1.12 35.22 8.65
C ILE A 24 1.39 33.80 8.15
N GLN A 25 0.32 33.06 7.88
CA GLN A 25 0.40 31.70 7.40
C GLN A 25 0.80 31.70 5.92
N MET A 26 2.07 31.45 5.64
CA MET A 26 2.59 31.36 4.28
C MET A 26 2.53 29.91 3.77
N PRO A 27 2.28 29.69 2.46
CA PRO A 27 2.42 28.37 1.86
C PRO A 27 3.84 27.81 2.08
N GLN A 28 3.92 26.55 2.51
CA GLN A 28 5.21 25.88 2.68
C GLN A 28 5.87 25.66 1.32
N ALA A 29 7.17 25.97 1.21
CA ALA A 29 7.92 25.83 -0.04
C ALA A 29 8.01 24.37 -0.53
N SER A 30 7.82 23.40 0.37
CA SER A 30 7.72 21.97 0.08
C SER A 30 6.49 21.43 0.80
N PRO A 31 5.32 21.42 0.16
CA PRO A 31 4.09 20.92 0.75
C PRO A 31 4.23 19.46 1.20
N SER A 32 3.59 19.09 2.31
CA SER A 32 3.52 17.70 2.76
C SER A 32 2.55 16.90 1.90
N SER A 33 2.77 15.58 1.85
CA SER A 33 1.92 14.61 1.19
C SER A 33 1.99 13.29 1.93
N LYS A 34 0.86 12.61 2.00
CA LYS A 34 0.74 11.28 2.58
C LYS A 34 0.00 10.37 1.60
N ILE A 35 0.61 9.23 1.29
CA ILE A 35 0.04 8.20 0.43
C ILE A 35 -0.07 6.89 1.21
N SER A 36 -1.10 6.09 0.91
CA SER A 36 -1.33 4.79 1.52
C SER A 36 -1.68 3.77 0.46
N GLN A 37 -1.15 2.56 0.58
CA GLN A 37 -1.36 1.47 -0.36
C GLN A 37 -1.47 0.13 0.35
N GLN A 38 -2.49 -0.65 0.00
CA GLN A 38 -2.58 -2.06 0.36
C GLN A 38 -1.60 -2.87 -0.51
N VAL A 39 -0.73 -3.67 0.10
CA VAL A 39 0.23 -4.57 -0.53
C VAL A 39 0.07 -5.95 0.09
N GLY A 40 -0.64 -6.84 -0.60
CA GLY A 40 -1.14 -8.08 0.01
C GLY A 40 -1.98 -7.78 1.25
N LEU A 41 -1.56 -8.29 2.41
CA LEU A 41 -2.24 -8.05 3.69
C LEU A 41 -1.65 -6.89 4.50
N SER A 42 -0.60 -6.22 4.01
CA SER A 42 -0.01 -5.04 4.67
C SER A 42 -0.56 -3.74 4.08
N VAL A 43 -0.78 -2.74 4.93
CA VAL A 43 -0.89 -1.35 4.54
C VAL A 43 0.51 -0.73 4.60
N VAL A 44 0.91 -0.07 3.51
CA VAL A 44 2.15 0.71 3.44
C VAL A 44 1.80 2.18 3.29
N THR A 45 2.28 3.01 4.21
CA THR A 45 2.06 4.46 4.21
C THR A 45 3.38 5.19 4.02
N VAL A 46 3.38 6.26 3.22
CA VAL A 46 4.54 7.16 3.09
C VAL A 46 4.10 8.58 3.39
N ASP A 47 4.74 9.21 4.37
CA ASP A 47 4.58 10.62 4.75
C ASP A 47 5.86 11.38 4.37
N TYR A 48 5.73 12.39 3.50
CA TYR A 48 6.87 13.07 2.91
C TYR A 48 6.57 14.52 2.50
N SER A 49 7.61 15.32 2.34
CA SER A 49 7.50 16.65 1.72
C SER A 49 7.88 16.60 0.24
N ARG A 50 7.21 17.41 -0.58
CA ARG A 50 7.33 17.43 -2.05
C ARG A 50 8.02 18.72 -2.54
N PRO A 51 9.36 18.82 -2.52
CA PRO A 51 10.08 19.97 -3.08
C PRO A 51 9.97 20.04 -4.61
N SER A 52 9.95 21.26 -5.16
CA SER A 52 9.97 21.50 -6.62
C SER A 52 11.36 21.83 -7.15
N THR A 53 11.62 21.56 -8.43
CA THR A 53 12.93 21.83 -9.04
C THR A 53 13.22 23.31 -9.11
N LYS A 54 12.23 24.14 -9.47
CA LYS A 54 12.37 25.58 -9.66
C LYS A 54 13.52 25.93 -10.62
N GLY A 55 13.67 25.15 -11.69
CA GLY A 55 14.72 25.33 -12.69
C GLY A 55 16.13 24.87 -12.28
N ARG A 56 16.29 24.31 -11.07
CA ARG A 56 17.57 23.78 -10.59
C ARG A 56 17.79 22.35 -11.05
N LYS A 57 19.05 21.99 -11.30
CA LYS A 57 19.46 20.59 -11.39
C LYS A 57 19.40 19.95 -10.01
N ILE A 58 18.82 18.76 -9.92
CA ILE A 58 18.59 18.12 -8.63
C ILE A 58 19.76 17.25 -8.23
N PHE A 59 19.98 16.15 -8.94
CA PHE A 59 20.98 15.18 -8.54
C PHE A 59 22.36 15.59 -9.05
N GLY A 60 23.33 15.58 -8.14
CA GLY A 60 24.69 16.07 -8.36
C GLY A 60 24.86 17.58 -8.08
N GLU A 61 23.79 18.31 -7.75
CA GLU A 61 23.85 19.72 -7.33
C GLU A 61 23.04 19.94 -6.05
N LEU A 62 21.72 20.14 -6.15
CA LEU A 62 20.87 20.36 -4.97
C LEU A 62 20.89 19.16 -4.00
N VAL A 63 20.92 17.96 -4.55
CA VAL A 63 21.14 16.70 -3.84
C VAL A 63 22.49 16.15 -4.31
N PRO A 64 23.57 16.38 -3.56
CA PRO A 64 24.90 15.90 -3.91
C PRO A 64 24.94 14.38 -4.02
N TYR A 65 25.78 13.86 -4.92
CA TYR A 65 26.04 12.43 -4.97
C TYR A 65 26.87 11.99 -3.77
N ASP A 66 26.70 10.72 -3.40
CA ASP A 66 27.43 10.02 -2.34
C ASP A 66 27.23 10.63 -0.94
N VAL A 67 26.20 11.46 -0.78
CA VAL A 67 25.79 12.09 0.47
C VAL A 67 24.40 11.61 0.88
N ILE A 68 24.22 11.37 2.18
CA ILE A 68 22.92 11.00 2.77
C ILE A 68 21.88 12.10 2.53
N TRP A 69 20.74 11.70 1.99
CA TRP A 69 19.61 12.56 1.69
C TRP A 69 18.36 12.04 2.40
N ARG A 70 17.62 12.97 3.01
CA ARG A 70 16.34 12.76 3.72
C ARG A 70 15.18 12.29 2.83
N THR A 71 15.45 12.02 1.55
CA THR A 71 14.48 11.59 0.53
C THR A 71 13.24 12.48 0.46
N GLY A 72 13.45 13.80 0.45
CA GLY A 72 12.40 14.82 0.51
C GLY A 72 12.95 16.17 0.97
N ALA A 73 12.12 16.94 1.65
CA ALA A 73 12.47 18.24 2.25
C ALA A 73 11.97 18.32 3.70
N ASN A 74 12.51 19.26 4.48
CA ASN A 74 12.21 19.45 5.90
C ASN A 74 12.61 18.20 6.73
N SER A 75 11.64 17.51 7.33
CA SER A 75 11.81 16.23 8.03
C SER A 75 12.16 15.08 7.05
N PRO A 76 12.75 13.98 7.53
CA PRO A 76 12.91 12.78 6.71
C PRO A 76 11.55 12.23 6.28
N THR A 77 11.51 11.68 5.07
CA THR A 77 10.37 10.86 4.65
C THR A 77 10.20 9.68 5.58
N VAL A 78 8.98 9.40 6.01
CA VAL A 78 8.66 8.26 6.87
C VAL A 78 7.84 7.26 6.08
N ILE A 79 8.29 6.01 6.06
CA ILE A 79 7.55 4.87 5.52
C ILE A 79 7.12 3.96 6.68
N THR A 80 5.85 3.55 6.68
CA THR A 80 5.25 2.72 7.71
C THR A 80 4.68 1.45 7.10
N PHE A 81 4.96 0.31 7.72
CA PHE A 81 4.42 -0.99 7.38
C PHE A 81 3.52 -1.49 8.52
N SER A 82 2.28 -1.88 8.21
CA SER A 82 1.36 -2.43 9.22
C SER A 82 1.68 -3.87 9.62
N THR A 83 2.37 -4.62 8.77
CA THR A 83 2.87 -5.97 9.04
C THR A 83 4.34 -6.07 8.66
N GLU A 84 4.99 -7.19 8.97
CA GLU A 84 6.30 -7.51 8.42
C GLU A 84 6.22 -7.56 6.88
N VAL A 85 7.27 -7.07 6.22
CA VAL A 85 7.43 -7.08 4.76
C VAL A 85 8.83 -7.60 4.40
N SER A 86 9.02 -8.01 3.15
CA SER A 86 10.32 -8.32 2.57
C SER A 86 10.72 -7.25 1.57
N ILE A 87 11.96 -6.77 1.69
CA ILE A 87 12.54 -5.79 0.76
C ILE A 87 13.95 -6.24 0.40
N ALA A 88 14.21 -6.45 -0.90
CA ALA A 88 15.48 -6.98 -1.39
C ALA A 88 15.91 -8.29 -0.67
N GLY A 89 14.94 -9.16 -0.36
CA GLY A 89 15.16 -10.43 0.35
C GLY A 89 15.38 -10.32 1.86
N GLN A 90 15.35 -9.10 2.42
CA GLN A 90 15.48 -8.88 3.87
C GLN A 90 14.12 -8.63 4.50
N LYS A 91 13.87 -9.31 5.63
CA LYS A 91 12.68 -9.07 6.45
C LYS A 91 12.77 -7.73 7.18
N VAL A 92 11.72 -6.94 7.07
CA VAL A 92 11.55 -5.65 7.75
C VAL A 92 10.33 -5.76 8.65
N PRO A 93 10.49 -5.72 9.97
CA PRO A 93 9.36 -5.80 10.90
C PRO A 93 8.36 -4.66 10.68
N ALA A 94 7.11 -4.89 11.08
CA ALA A 94 6.09 -3.85 11.15
C ALA A 94 6.60 -2.65 11.96
N GLY A 95 6.29 -1.44 11.51
CA GLY A 95 6.77 -0.22 12.15
C GLY A 95 6.98 0.93 11.20
N SER A 96 7.43 2.06 11.75
CA SER A 96 7.74 3.28 11.01
C SER A 96 9.24 3.48 10.93
N TYR A 97 9.73 3.78 9.73
CA TYR A 97 11.14 3.97 9.43
C TYR A 97 11.36 5.25 8.64
N ALA A 98 12.45 5.96 8.92
CA ALA A 98 12.89 7.05 8.06
C ALA A 98 13.49 6.47 6.79
N LEU A 99 12.97 6.88 5.64
CA LEU A 99 13.45 6.53 4.32
C LEU A 99 14.54 7.53 3.91
N TYR A 100 15.78 7.08 3.93
CA TYR A 100 16.91 7.83 3.42
C TYR A 100 17.42 7.23 2.10
N ALA A 101 18.12 8.06 1.34
CA ALA A 101 18.82 7.66 0.14
C ALA A 101 20.23 8.25 0.12
N ILE A 102 21.18 7.53 -0.46
CA ILE A 102 22.49 8.04 -0.86
C ILE A 102 22.51 7.95 -2.39
N PRO A 103 22.20 9.04 -3.10
CA PRO A 103 22.18 9.05 -4.56
C PRO A 103 23.59 8.91 -5.12
N GLY A 104 23.76 8.09 -6.15
CA GLY A 104 24.97 8.04 -6.97
C GLY A 104 24.61 8.14 -8.46
N LYS A 105 25.64 8.22 -9.32
CA LYS A 105 25.44 8.32 -10.78
C LYS A 105 24.90 7.02 -11.39
N THR A 106 25.39 5.87 -10.91
CA THR A 106 25.09 4.54 -11.45
C THR A 106 24.35 3.65 -10.47
N GLU A 107 24.39 3.97 -9.19
CA GLU A 107 23.81 3.19 -8.11
C GLU A 107 23.37 4.14 -6.99
N TRP A 108 22.21 3.88 -6.39
CA TRP A 108 21.74 4.53 -5.19
C TRP A 108 21.72 3.52 -4.04
N THR A 109 21.98 4.00 -2.83
CA THR A 109 21.68 3.22 -1.62
C THR A 109 20.39 3.73 -1.02
N ILE A 110 19.35 2.90 -0.97
CA ILE A 110 18.13 3.20 -0.21
C ILE A 110 18.23 2.52 1.14
N LEU A 111 17.81 3.20 2.20
CA LEU A 111 17.90 2.67 3.55
C LEU A 111 16.74 3.09 4.43
N LEU A 112 16.42 2.22 5.37
CA LEU A 112 15.39 2.40 6.37
C LEU A 112 16.06 2.56 7.73
N SER A 113 15.89 3.71 8.37
CA SER A 113 16.41 3.97 9.72
C SER A 113 15.30 3.94 10.75
N LYS A 114 15.57 3.38 11.93
CA LYS A 114 14.64 3.35 13.07
C LYS A 114 14.39 4.75 13.66
N ASN A 115 15.29 5.70 13.40
CA ASN A 115 15.17 7.07 13.91
C ASN A 115 14.37 7.96 12.95
N THR A 116 13.08 8.15 13.26
CA THR A 116 12.14 8.94 12.44
C THR A 116 12.08 10.42 12.80
N LYS A 117 12.81 10.87 13.83
CA LYS A 117 12.61 12.17 14.48
C LYS A 117 13.67 13.22 14.13
N LEU A 118 14.62 12.90 13.25
CA LEU A 118 15.69 13.81 12.89
C LEU A 118 15.18 15.02 12.11
N TRP A 119 15.88 16.15 12.24
CA TRP A 119 15.68 17.28 11.32
C TRP A 119 16.42 16.99 10.00
N GLY A 120 15.70 16.33 9.11
CA GLY A 120 16.25 15.88 7.85
C GLY A 120 17.27 14.76 8.02
N ALA A 121 18.56 15.02 7.73
CA ALA A 121 19.64 14.02 7.86
C ALA A 121 20.72 14.43 8.89
N ILE A 122 20.53 15.54 9.61
CA ILE A 122 21.46 15.98 10.65
C ILE A 122 21.33 15.02 11.84
N GLY A 123 22.46 14.48 12.30
CA GLY A 123 22.49 13.48 13.37
C GLY A 123 22.19 12.06 12.90
N TYR A 124 22.16 11.82 11.59
CA TYR A 124 22.05 10.47 11.04
C TYR A 124 23.19 9.58 11.53
N ASN A 125 22.85 8.38 12.00
CA ASN A 125 23.79 7.35 12.45
C ASN A 125 23.49 6.02 11.74
N PRO A 126 24.46 5.44 11.00
CA PRO A 126 24.32 4.11 10.39
C PRO A 126 23.92 2.99 11.34
N ALA A 127 24.22 3.12 12.64
CA ALA A 127 23.82 2.13 13.65
C ALA A 127 22.30 2.05 13.86
N ASP A 128 21.55 3.09 13.45
CA ASP A 128 20.09 3.11 13.52
C ASP A 128 19.42 2.45 12.31
N ASP A 129 20.19 2.01 11.31
CA ASP A 129 19.65 1.41 10.09
C ASP A 129 19.03 0.03 10.38
N GLN A 130 17.77 -0.14 9.99
CA GLN A 130 17.11 -1.44 9.92
C GLN A 130 17.60 -2.24 8.70
N MET A 131 17.77 -1.57 7.56
CA MET A 131 18.26 -2.21 6.35
C MET A 131 18.84 -1.21 5.36
N ARG A 132 19.64 -1.73 4.42
CA ARG A 132 20.12 -1.03 3.23
C ARG A 132 19.93 -1.89 2.00
N MET A 133 19.64 -1.26 0.87
CA MET A 133 19.59 -1.90 -0.44
C MET A 133 20.21 -1.01 -1.51
N LYS A 134 20.76 -1.64 -2.54
CA LYS A 134 21.26 -0.97 -3.73
C LYS A 134 20.20 -1.00 -4.83
N VAL A 135 19.99 0.13 -5.48
CA VAL A 135 19.06 0.26 -6.61
C VAL A 135 19.71 1.05 -7.74
N LYS A 136 19.38 0.72 -8.99
CA LYS A 136 19.90 1.44 -10.15
C LYS A 136 18.99 2.63 -10.49
N PRO A 137 19.49 3.88 -10.47
CA PRO A 137 18.71 5.00 -10.96
C PRO A 137 18.51 4.89 -12.48
N SER A 138 17.37 5.41 -12.95
CA SER A 138 17.00 5.44 -14.37
C SER A 138 16.40 6.80 -14.74
N LYS A 139 16.30 7.09 -16.03
CA LYS A 139 15.64 8.31 -16.49
C LYS A 139 14.13 8.12 -16.54
N THR A 140 13.39 9.17 -16.17
CA THR A 140 11.94 9.23 -16.38
C THR A 140 11.61 9.57 -17.84
N SER A 141 10.41 9.20 -18.29
CA SER A 141 9.92 9.53 -19.64
C SER A 141 9.58 11.02 -19.81
N SER A 142 9.27 11.71 -18.72
CA SER A 142 8.99 13.14 -18.67
C SER A 142 9.66 13.79 -17.45
N LYS A 143 9.77 15.12 -17.45
CA LYS A 143 10.30 15.87 -16.31
C LYS A 143 9.26 15.91 -15.19
N TYR A 144 9.65 15.51 -13.98
CA TYR A 144 8.90 15.67 -12.74
C TYR A 144 9.32 16.96 -12.04
N GLU A 145 8.51 18.00 -12.18
CA GLU A 145 8.80 19.32 -11.56
C GLU A 145 8.77 19.26 -10.03
N THR A 146 7.96 18.38 -9.46
CA THR A 146 7.83 18.21 -8.01
C THR A 146 8.17 16.79 -7.63
N PHE A 147 8.94 16.63 -6.54
CA PHE A 147 9.31 15.32 -6.02
C PHE A 147 8.06 14.49 -5.73
N GLU A 148 8.09 13.24 -6.16
CA GLU A 148 6.96 12.33 -6.08
C GLU A 148 7.41 10.94 -5.63
N ILE A 149 6.65 10.37 -4.70
CA ILE A 149 6.72 8.96 -4.33
C ILE A 149 5.41 8.31 -4.77
N THR A 150 5.48 7.15 -5.43
CA THR A 150 4.32 6.40 -5.92
C THR A 150 4.47 4.90 -5.65
N PHE A 151 3.33 4.20 -5.57
CA PHE A 151 3.27 2.75 -5.64
C PHE A 151 2.84 2.34 -7.05
N ASN A 152 3.63 1.48 -7.70
CA ASN A 152 3.41 0.99 -9.06
C ASN A 152 3.50 -0.55 -9.09
N ASN A 153 3.12 -1.16 -10.21
CA ASN A 153 3.24 -2.60 -10.46
C ASN A 153 2.69 -3.47 -9.32
N LEU A 154 1.46 -3.16 -8.89
CA LEU A 154 0.80 -3.91 -7.82
C LEU A 154 0.50 -5.33 -8.29
N THR A 155 0.70 -6.27 -7.37
CA THR A 155 0.31 -7.67 -7.48
C THR A 155 -0.36 -8.06 -6.17
N ASP A 156 -0.84 -9.30 -6.07
CA ASP A 156 -1.52 -9.81 -4.88
C ASP A 156 -0.64 -9.80 -3.62
N ASN A 157 0.70 -9.72 -3.75
CA ASN A 157 1.63 -9.75 -2.62
C ASN A 157 2.77 -8.73 -2.71
N SER A 158 2.76 -7.83 -3.68
CA SER A 158 3.88 -6.90 -3.86
C SER A 158 3.54 -5.60 -4.56
N ALA A 159 4.35 -4.58 -4.33
CA ALA A 159 4.30 -3.29 -5.01
C ALA A 159 5.70 -2.72 -5.19
N THR A 160 5.88 -1.90 -6.23
CA THR A 160 7.12 -1.14 -6.47
C THR A 160 6.95 0.28 -5.92
N VAL A 161 7.81 0.71 -5.00
CA VAL A 161 7.91 2.11 -4.59
C VAL A 161 8.83 2.83 -5.56
N ALA A 162 8.35 3.91 -6.18
CA ALA A 162 9.12 4.73 -7.09
C ALA A 162 9.31 6.14 -6.56
N LEU A 163 10.56 6.57 -6.46
CA LEU A 163 10.99 7.93 -6.14
C LEU A 163 11.31 8.65 -7.46
N LYS A 164 10.64 9.76 -7.76
CA LYS A 164 10.81 10.51 -9.02
C LYS A 164 11.04 11.99 -8.74
N TRP A 165 12.09 12.55 -9.33
CA TRP A 165 12.33 14.00 -9.33
C TRP A 165 13.12 14.40 -10.56
N GLU A 166 12.79 15.56 -11.14
CA GLU A 166 13.42 16.05 -12.35
C GLU A 166 13.33 14.98 -13.46
N ASN A 167 14.47 14.47 -13.94
CA ASN A 167 14.52 13.41 -14.95
C ASN A 167 15.04 12.09 -14.39
N THR A 168 15.04 11.90 -13.07
CA THR A 168 15.61 10.74 -12.41
C THR A 168 14.56 9.98 -11.62
N LYS A 169 14.65 8.65 -11.68
CA LYS A 169 13.83 7.71 -10.93
C LYS A 169 14.69 6.66 -10.25
N ALA A 170 14.36 6.32 -9.01
CA ALA A 170 14.86 5.14 -8.30
C ALA A 170 13.68 4.33 -7.76
N GLU A 171 13.78 3.00 -7.83
CA GLU A 171 12.68 2.08 -7.50
C GLU A 171 13.18 0.93 -6.62
N PHE A 172 12.32 0.48 -5.71
CA PHE A 172 12.52 -0.76 -4.97
C PHE A 172 11.18 -1.49 -4.79
N LYS A 173 11.25 -2.82 -4.68
CA LYS A 173 10.09 -3.69 -4.50
C LYS A 173 9.86 -3.97 -3.02
N ILE A 174 8.61 -3.90 -2.59
CA ILE A 174 8.11 -4.40 -1.31
C ILE A 174 7.29 -5.65 -1.60
N GLU A 175 7.55 -6.72 -0.86
CA GLU A 175 6.83 -7.99 -0.94
C GLU A 175 6.25 -8.32 0.44
N THR A 176 5.12 -9.02 0.47
CA THR A 176 4.45 -9.45 1.69
C THR A 176 4.16 -10.95 1.64
N GLU A 177 4.16 -11.58 2.80
CA GLU A 177 3.78 -12.99 2.94
C GLU A 177 2.26 -13.09 2.98
N VAL A 178 1.66 -13.57 1.88
CA VAL A 178 0.19 -13.73 1.77
C VAL A 178 -0.20 -15.20 1.85
N ASP A 179 0.47 -16.06 1.09
CA ASP A 179 0.09 -17.48 0.94
C ASP A 179 0.08 -18.25 2.26
N PRO A 180 1.12 -18.19 3.12
CA PRO A 180 1.09 -18.91 4.38
C PRO A 180 -0.05 -18.45 5.31
N ILE A 181 -0.42 -17.16 5.26
CA ILE A 181 -1.47 -16.60 6.10
C ILE A 181 -2.85 -17.08 5.65
N VAL A 182 -3.13 -16.94 4.35
CA VAL A 182 -4.43 -17.36 3.79
C VAL A 182 -4.61 -18.87 3.90
N MET A 183 -3.56 -19.66 3.63
CA MET A 183 -3.65 -21.11 3.74
C MET A 183 -3.86 -21.58 5.19
N ALA A 184 -3.26 -20.92 6.19
CA ALA A 184 -3.52 -21.21 7.59
C ALA A 184 -4.98 -20.91 7.98
N ASP A 185 -5.53 -19.80 7.47
CA ASP A 185 -6.94 -19.45 7.69
C ASP A 185 -7.89 -20.44 7.01
N ILE A 186 -7.63 -20.85 5.77
CA ILE A 186 -8.43 -21.88 5.07
C ILE A 186 -8.36 -23.21 5.83
N GLN A 187 -7.17 -23.63 6.27
CA GLN A 187 -7.01 -24.86 7.04
C GLN A 187 -7.90 -24.83 8.29
N LYS A 188 -7.79 -23.76 9.09
CA LYS A 188 -8.54 -23.63 10.35
C LYS A 188 -10.04 -23.48 10.13
N GLN A 189 -10.44 -22.58 9.24
CA GLN A 189 -11.84 -22.13 9.13
C GLN A 189 -12.67 -22.99 8.19
N VAL A 190 -12.06 -23.73 7.26
CA VAL A 190 -12.79 -24.54 6.28
C VAL A 190 -12.50 -26.02 6.48
N ILE A 191 -11.24 -26.44 6.50
CA ILE A 191 -10.88 -27.85 6.53
C ILE A 191 -11.11 -28.44 7.92
N ASP A 192 -10.48 -27.87 8.96
CA ASP A 192 -10.57 -28.38 10.34
C ASP A 192 -11.98 -28.21 10.90
N ALA A 193 -12.60 -27.06 10.65
CA ALA A 193 -13.96 -26.75 11.07
C ALA A 193 -15.06 -27.45 10.23
N LYS A 194 -14.68 -28.11 9.13
CA LYS A 194 -15.61 -28.73 8.16
C LYS A 194 -16.73 -27.77 7.75
N ALA A 195 -16.36 -26.54 7.41
CA ALA A 195 -17.34 -25.48 7.17
C ALA A 195 -18.23 -25.80 5.97
N THR A 196 -19.51 -25.48 6.11
CA THR A 196 -20.50 -25.57 5.02
C THR A 196 -20.96 -24.19 4.56
N ASP A 197 -20.47 -23.11 5.18
CA ASP A 197 -20.82 -21.73 4.84
C ASP A 197 -20.46 -21.43 3.38
N PRO A 198 -21.44 -21.06 2.54
CA PRO A 198 -21.19 -20.86 1.11
C PRO A 198 -20.16 -19.78 0.80
N ASN A 199 -20.03 -18.75 1.64
CA ASN A 199 -19.07 -17.66 1.41
C ASN A 199 -17.63 -18.10 1.74
N LEU A 200 -17.40 -18.80 2.84
CA LEU A 200 -16.08 -19.36 3.18
C LEU A 200 -15.61 -20.37 2.12
N LEU A 201 -16.52 -21.22 1.64
CA LEU A 201 -16.24 -22.18 0.57
C LEU A 201 -15.90 -21.48 -0.75
N PHE A 202 -16.66 -20.45 -1.13
CA PHE A 202 -16.37 -19.63 -2.31
C PHE A 202 -14.99 -18.95 -2.22
N GLN A 203 -14.69 -18.30 -1.09
CA GLN A 203 -13.42 -17.61 -0.89
C GLN A 203 -12.24 -18.57 -1.01
N SER A 204 -12.35 -19.75 -0.39
CA SER A 204 -11.31 -20.79 -0.43
C SER A 204 -11.13 -21.37 -1.82
N ALA A 205 -12.22 -21.69 -2.52
CA ALA A 205 -12.18 -22.18 -3.89
C ALA A 205 -11.55 -21.17 -4.85
N ASN A 206 -11.97 -19.90 -4.77
CA ASN A 206 -11.43 -18.85 -5.61
C ASN A 206 -9.94 -18.66 -5.34
N TYR A 207 -9.51 -18.66 -4.07
CA TYR A 207 -8.10 -18.56 -3.71
C TYR A 207 -7.27 -19.72 -4.27
N TYR A 208 -7.73 -20.97 -4.10
CA TYR A 208 -7.06 -22.15 -4.64
C TYR A 208 -6.93 -22.07 -6.16
N PHE A 209 -8.00 -21.65 -6.84
CA PHE A 209 -8.00 -21.48 -8.28
C PHE A 209 -7.03 -20.40 -8.77
N THR A 210 -7.05 -19.20 -8.18
CA THR A 210 -6.22 -18.08 -8.65
C THR A 210 -4.75 -18.21 -8.29
N THR A 211 -4.42 -19.01 -7.27
CA THR A 211 -3.03 -19.26 -6.82
C THR A 211 -2.47 -20.61 -7.28
N GLY A 212 -3.19 -21.34 -8.15
CA GLY A 212 -2.71 -22.59 -8.75
C GLY A 212 -2.54 -23.73 -7.75
N LYS A 213 -3.39 -23.80 -6.72
CA LYS A 213 -3.46 -24.94 -5.79
C LYS A 213 -4.30 -26.07 -6.39
N ASP A 214 -4.75 -27.01 -5.56
CA ASP A 214 -5.55 -28.15 -5.99
C ASP A 214 -6.90 -27.71 -6.60
N LEU A 215 -7.02 -27.89 -7.92
CA LEU A 215 -8.23 -27.55 -8.68
C LEU A 215 -9.41 -28.47 -8.36
N ASN A 216 -9.18 -29.73 -7.99
CA ASN A 216 -10.27 -30.63 -7.62
C ASN A 216 -10.88 -30.18 -6.30
N GLN A 217 -10.06 -29.83 -5.32
CA GLN A 217 -10.55 -29.29 -4.04
C GLN A 217 -11.28 -27.96 -4.24
N ALA A 218 -10.74 -27.07 -5.09
CA ALA A 218 -11.42 -25.83 -5.46
C ALA A 218 -12.80 -26.10 -6.09
N TYR A 219 -12.90 -27.13 -6.95
CA TYR A 219 -14.15 -27.53 -7.57
C TYR A 219 -15.17 -28.05 -6.56
N GLU A 220 -14.77 -28.89 -5.61
CA GLU A 220 -15.66 -29.39 -4.55
C GLU A 220 -16.27 -28.23 -3.75
N TRP A 221 -15.43 -27.30 -3.30
CA TRP A 221 -15.90 -26.15 -2.52
C TRP A 221 -16.78 -25.19 -3.34
N ILE A 222 -16.41 -24.87 -4.59
CA ILE A 222 -17.22 -23.95 -5.39
C ILE A 222 -18.55 -24.60 -5.79
N LYS A 223 -18.56 -25.91 -6.06
CA LYS A 223 -19.78 -26.66 -6.33
C LYS A 223 -20.69 -26.62 -5.12
N GLN A 224 -20.19 -26.94 -3.93
CA GLN A 224 -20.98 -26.90 -2.70
C GLN A 224 -21.49 -25.50 -2.37
N SER A 225 -20.67 -24.46 -2.58
CA SER A 225 -21.07 -23.05 -2.41
C SER A 225 -22.22 -22.67 -3.35
N THR A 226 -22.07 -22.96 -4.64
CA THR A 226 -23.05 -22.56 -5.68
C THR A 226 -24.31 -23.44 -5.70
N ASP A 227 -24.25 -24.67 -5.20
CA ASP A 227 -25.42 -25.52 -5.04
C ASP A 227 -26.30 -25.04 -3.87
N GLN A 228 -25.70 -24.43 -2.82
CA GLN A 228 -26.42 -23.89 -1.66
C GLN A 228 -26.90 -22.44 -1.86
N ASP A 229 -26.02 -21.53 -2.28
CA ASP A 229 -26.29 -20.10 -2.42
C ASP A 229 -25.74 -19.58 -3.76
N PRO A 230 -26.41 -19.92 -4.89
CA PRO A 230 -25.94 -19.51 -6.20
C PRO A 230 -26.03 -17.99 -6.34
N LYS A 231 -24.91 -17.37 -6.71
CA LYS A 231 -24.82 -15.95 -7.08
C LYS A 231 -24.13 -15.85 -8.42
N TYR A 232 -24.47 -14.85 -9.24
CA TYR A 232 -23.92 -14.77 -10.60
C TYR A 232 -22.37 -14.81 -10.59
N TRP A 233 -21.72 -14.15 -9.64
CA TRP A 233 -20.26 -14.14 -9.54
C TRP A 233 -19.65 -15.45 -9.02
N THR A 234 -20.31 -16.16 -8.11
CA THR A 234 -19.81 -17.45 -7.60
C THR A 234 -19.95 -18.55 -8.66
N VAL A 235 -21.08 -18.55 -9.38
CA VAL A 235 -21.30 -19.46 -10.52
C VAL A 235 -20.34 -19.15 -11.68
N HIS A 236 -19.95 -17.89 -11.88
CA HIS A 236 -18.91 -17.54 -12.85
C HIS A 236 -17.56 -18.17 -12.49
N VAL A 237 -17.16 -18.11 -11.21
CA VAL A 237 -15.92 -18.77 -10.74
C VAL A 237 -16.00 -20.28 -10.90
N ARG A 238 -17.16 -20.90 -10.63
CA ARG A 238 -17.38 -22.32 -10.90
C ARG A 238 -17.12 -22.67 -12.37
N ALA A 239 -17.68 -21.90 -13.29
CA ALA A 239 -17.47 -22.11 -14.72
C ALA A 239 -15.99 -22.02 -15.13
N LYS A 240 -15.23 -21.09 -14.53
CA LYS A 240 -13.78 -20.97 -14.77
C LYS A 240 -13.00 -22.19 -14.25
N ILE A 241 -13.36 -22.69 -13.06
CA ILE A 241 -12.74 -23.88 -12.46
C ILE A 241 -13.08 -25.13 -13.30
N GLU A 242 -14.35 -25.31 -13.67
CA GLU A 242 -14.79 -26.40 -14.55
C GLU A 242 -14.02 -26.40 -15.88
N LEU A 243 -13.86 -25.23 -16.51
CA LEU A 243 -13.07 -25.10 -17.73
C LEU A 243 -11.60 -25.46 -17.51
N ALA A 244 -11.00 -25.02 -16.41
CA ALA A 244 -9.61 -25.34 -16.07
C ALA A 244 -9.39 -26.84 -15.80
N LEU A 245 -10.44 -27.55 -15.34
CA LEU A 245 -10.47 -29.00 -15.20
C LEU A 245 -10.80 -29.75 -16.51
N GLY A 246 -11.06 -29.03 -17.61
CA GLY A 246 -11.44 -29.62 -18.90
C GLY A 246 -12.91 -30.04 -19.00
N MET A 247 -13.74 -29.70 -18.00
CA MET A 247 -15.17 -29.98 -17.92
C MET A 247 -15.96 -28.99 -18.79
N LYS A 248 -15.76 -29.06 -20.11
CA LYS A 248 -16.26 -28.04 -21.05
C LYS A 248 -17.78 -27.90 -21.06
N THR A 249 -18.51 -29.01 -20.93
CA THR A 249 -19.98 -29.00 -20.93
C THR A 249 -20.50 -28.30 -19.68
N GLU A 250 -19.99 -28.68 -18.52
CA GLU A 250 -20.34 -28.11 -17.23
C GLU A 250 -19.97 -26.63 -17.16
N ALA A 251 -18.79 -26.27 -17.66
CA ALA A 251 -18.34 -24.89 -17.74
C ALA A 251 -19.28 -24.03 -18.60
N LEU A 252 -19.78 -24.57 -19.72
CA LEU A 252 -20.72 -23.86 -20.59
C LEU A 252 -22.07 -23.65 -19.90
N ASP A 253 -22.57 -24.68 -19.21
CA ASP A 253 -23.82 -24.63 -18.45
C ASP A 253 -23.73 -23.62 -17.31
N SER A 254 -22.67 -23.68 -16.51
CA SER A 254 -22.40 -22.74 -15.42
C SER A 254 -22.25 -21.31 -15.92
N ALA A 255 -21.49 -21.07 -17.01
CA ALA A 255 -21.32 -19.73 -17.56
C ALA A 255 -22.64 -19.16 -18.11
N THR A 256 -23.46 -20.00 -18.75
CA THR A 256 -24.78 -19.61 -19.25
C THR A 256 -25.73 -19.27 -18.10
N LYS A 257 -25.74 -20.09 -17.04
CA LYS A 257 -26.51 -19.82 -15.81
C LYS A 257 -26.07 -18.52 -15.16
N SER A 258 -24.76 -18.31 -15.00
CA SER A 258 -24.19 -17.09 -14.43
C SER A 258 -24.58 -15.84 -15.24
N LYS A 259 -24.51 -15.92 -16.58
CA LYS A 259 -24.95 -14.84 -17.48
C LYS A 259 -26.43 -14.47 -17.23
N ALA A 260 -27.32 -15.45 -17.26
CA ALA A 260 -28.76 -15.21 -17.06
C ALA A 260 -29.07 -14.58 -15.69
N MET A 261 -28.35 -15.00 -14.64
CA MET A 261 -28.46 -14.38 -13.30
C MET A 261 -27.96 -12.93 -13.30
N ALA A 262 -26.85 -12.63 -13.99
CA ALA A 262 -26.33 -11.26 -14.10
C ALA A 262 -27.26 -10.34 -14.90
N GLU A 263 -27.90 -10.84 -15.96
CA GLU A 263 -28.91 -10.10 -16.73
C GLU A 263 -30.11 -9.71 -15.84
N LYS A 264 -30.59 -10.65 -15.02
CA LYS A 264 -31.70 -10.40 -14.08
C LYS A 264 -31.36 -9.32 -13.05
N GLU A 265 -30.12 -9.26 -12.59
CA GLU A 265 -29.60 -8.25 -11.66
C GLU A 265 -29.14 -6.95 -12.36
N ASN A 266 -29.35 -6.82 -13.67
CA ASN A 266 -28.90 -5.69 -14.49
C ASN A 266 -27.39 -5.38 -14.34
N ASN A 267 -26.55 -6.42 -14.26
CA ASN A 267 -25.10 -6.30 -14.15
C ASN A 267 -24.40 -6.57 -15.50
N PRO A 268 -24.19 -5.55 -16.36
CA PRO A 268 -23.62 -5.74 -17.69
C PRO A 268 -22.16 -6.23 -17.67
N ASP A 269 -21.40 -5.95 -16.61
CA ASP A 269 -20.01 -6.38 -16.51
C ASP A 269 -19.90 -7.90 -16.42
N TYR A 270 -20.75 -8.53 -15.61
CA TYR A 270 -20.80 -9.98 -15.48
C TYR A 270 -21.46 -10.67 -16.69
N VAL A 271 -22.38 -10.01 -17.38
CA VAL A 271 -22.88 -10.51 -18.68
C VAL A 271 -21.71 -10.63 -19.66
N ALA A 272 -20.92 -9.56 -19.81
CA ALA A 272 -19.78 -9.54 -20.72
C ALA A 272 -18.67 -10.53 -20.31
N LEU A 273 -18.42 -10.72 -19.00
CA LEU A 273 -17.49 -11.73 -18.50
C LEU A 273 -17.89 -13.14 -18.90
N ASN A 274 -19.17 -13.49 -18.74
CA ASN A 274 -19.67 -14.81 -19.11
C ASN A 274 -19.70 -15.01 -20.62
N GLU A 275 -20.04 -13.99 -21.42
CA GLU A 275 -19.97 -14.09 -22.88
C GLU A 275 -18.57 -14.39 -23.39
N ARG A 276 -17.56 -13.73 -22.82
CA ARG A 276 -16.14 -14.02 -23.13
C ARG A 276 -15.77 -15.44 -22.75
N LEU A 277 -16.19 -15.90 -21.57
CA LEU A 277 -15.92 -17.26 -21.11
C LEU A 277 -16.59 -18.30 -22.02
N ILE A 278 -17.88 -18.15 -22.31
CA ILE A 278 -18.64 -19.01 -23.24
C ILE A 278 -17.95 -19.07 -24.62
N LYS A 279 -17.47 -17.94 -25.13
CA LYS A 279 -16.73 -17.89 -26.39
C LYS A 279 -15.41 -18.66 -26.35
N SER A 280 -14.72 -18.68 -25.20
CA SER A 280 -13.46 -19.43 -25.04
C SER A 280 -13.61 -20.95 -24.88
N ILE A 281 -14.82 -21.43 -24.56
CA ILE A 281 -15.11 -22.86 -24.40
C ILE A 281 -15.36 -23.54 -25.76
N LYS A 282 -15.97 -22.81 -26.70
CA LYS A 282 -16.30 -23.23 -28.06
C LYS A 282 -15.06 -23.25 -28.96
#